data_AF-A0A7J3NT16-F1
#
_entry.id   AF-A0A7J3NT16-F1
#
_cell.length_a   1.000
_cell.length_b   1.000
_cell.length_c   1.000
_cell.angle_alpha   90.00
_cell.angle_beta   90.00
_cell.angle_gamma   90.00
#
_symmetry.space_group_name_H-M   'P 1'
#
loop_
_entity.id
_entity.type
_entity.pdbx_description
1 polymer ?
#
loop_
_entity_poly.entity_id
_entity_poly.type
_entity_poly.pdbx_seq_one_letter_code
_entity_poly.pdbx_strand_id
1 'polypeptide(L)'
;MNLKNENFNKLATRILDLCRDIADQRQILGACICGYHSLGLCYGEKYVSVLLVIDGFQPLLLSYIRVINGKYVLIQAVDKKIFEKDVREGFLGDALAINLALPYVPVYGRKYLEKLEIMLKYRFLYELLVNLILEFPELSSELYIKPEYFVVEALTSRARLFPLLIYDVSNFLSKNFRDEKFK
;
A
#
# COMPACT_ATOMS: atom_id res chain seq x y z
N MET A 1 24.59 -16.51 5.71
CA MET A 1 23.97 -15.43 4.91
C MET A 1 22.85 -16.07 4.09
N ASN A 2 21.58 -15.76 4.39
CA ASN A 2 20.44 -16.59 3.99
C ASN A 2 20.06 -16.39 2.50
N LEU A 3 19.97 -17.49 1.73
CA LEU A 3 19.46 -17.56 0.34
C LEU A 3 18.15 -16.79 0.09
N LYS A 4 17.34 -16.59 1.15
CA LYS A 4 16.09 -15.82 1.13
C LYS A 4 16.28 -14.34 0.78
N ASN A 5 17.32 -13.71 1.32
CA ASN A 5 17.59 -12.28 1.06
C ASN A 5 18.14 -12.07 -0.35
N GLU A 6 18.92 -13.01 -0.89
CA GLU A 6 19.47 -12.89 -2.24
C GLU A 6 18.39 -12.95 -3.33
N ASN A 7 17.42 -13.86 -3.19
CA ASN A 7 16.32 -13.96 -4.17
C ASN A 7 15.39 -12.75 -4.14
N PHE A 8 15.11 -12.21 -2.95
CA PHE A 8 14.33 -10.98 -2.82
C PHE A 8 15.07 -9.79 -3.43
N ASN A 9 16.36 -9.62 -3.13
CA ASN A 9 17.16 -8.55 -3.70
C ASN A 9 17.23 -8.62 -5.23
N LYS A 10 17.41 -9.82 -5.81
CA LYS A 10 17.36 -10.01 -7.28
C LYS A 10 16.01 -9.62 -7.88
N LEU A 11 14.90 -9.93 -7.22
CA LEU A 11 13.57 -9.53 -7.66
C LEU A 11 13.39 -8.01 -7.57
N ALA A 12 13.78 -7.40 -6.45
CA ALA A 12 13.68 -5.96 -6.23
C ALA A 12 14.49 -5.17 -7.27
N THR A 13 15.71 -5.62 -7.60
CA THR A 13 16.53 -5.00 -8.66
C THR A 13 15.81 -5.05 -10.02
N ARG A 14 15.26 -6.22 -10.39
CA ARG A 14 14.54 -6.37 -11.67
C ARG A 14 13.25 -5.55 -11.73
N ILE A 15 12.53 -5.45 -10.62
CA ILE A 15 11.36 -4.57 -10.52
C ILE A 15 11.78 -3.11 -10.72
N LEU A 16 12.89 -2.70 -10.09
CA LEU A 16 13.40 -1.34 -10.26
C LEU A 16 13.81 -1.04 -11.70
N ASP A 17 14.42 -2.00 -12.40
CA ASP A 17 14.77 -1.85 -13.82
C ASP A 17 13.51 -1.69 -14.69
N LEU A 18 12.47 -2.51 -14.47
CA LEU A 18 11.18 -2.32 -15.14
C LEU A 18 10.52 -0.98 -14.82
N CYS A 19 10.64 -0.50 -13.58
CA CYS A 19 10.15 0.82 -13.20
C CYS A 19 10.88 1.93 -13.94
N ARG A 20 12.20 1.78 -14.16
CA ARG A 20 13.00 2.71 -14.99
C ARG A 20 12.56 2.69 -16.44
N ASP A 21 12.33 1.50 -17.00
CA ASP A 21 11.82 1.37 -18.37
C ASP A 21 10.44 2.03 -18.55
N ILE A 22 9.55 1.91 -17.56
CA ILE A 22 8.22 2.54 -17.58
C ILE A 22 8.31 4.06 -17.40
N ALA A 23 9.19 4.53 -16.51
CA ALA A 23 9.40 5.95 -16.27
C ALA A 23 10.07 6.66 -17.45
N ASP A 24 10.84 5.92 -18.25
CA ASP A 24 11.65 6.44 -19.36
C ASP A 24 12.61 7.53 -18.83
N GLN A 25 12.56 8.75 -19.35
CA GLN A 25 13.40 9.86 -18.89
C GLN A 25 12.82 10.61 -17.68
N ARG A 26 11.65 10.21 -17.17
CA ARG A 26 10.96 10.92 -16.07
C ARG A 26 11.52 10.53 -14.72
N GLN A 27 11.44 11.47 -13.78
CA GLN A 27 11.89 11.25 -12.42
C GLN A 27 10.95 10.28 -11.69
N ILE A 28 11.49 9.14 -11.23
CA ILE A 28 10.83 8.27 -10.25
C ILE A 28 10.95 8.93 -8.87
N LEU A 29 9.84 9.09 -8.16
CA LEU A 29 9.83 9.64 -6.79
C LEU A 29 9.78 8.53 -5.74
N GLY A 30 9.07 7.46 -6.03
CA GLY A 30 8.92 6.31 -5.15
C GLY A 30 8.49 5.07 -5.91
N ALA A 31 8.97 3.92 -5.48
CA ALA A 31 8.48 2.65 -5.95
C ALA A 31 8.52 1.64 -4.80
N CYS A 32 7.47 0.85 -4.64
CA CYS A 32 7.40 -0.18 -3.62
C CYS A 32 6.66 -1.42 -4.07
N ILE A 33 7.04 -2.55 -3.48
CA ILE A 33 6.28 -3.81 -3.57
C ILE A 33 5.22 -3.76 -2.48
N CYS A 34 3.96 -3.90 -2.86
CA CYS A 34 2.79 -3.72 -2.00
C CYS A 34 2.22 -5.05 -1.52
N GLY A 35 1.36 -4.97 -0.51
CA GLY A 35 0.58 -6.09 -0.02
C GLY A 35 1.42 -7.12 0.74
N TYR A 36 0.81 -8.28 1.00
CA TYR A 36 1.43 -9.34 1.80
C TYR A 36 2.69 -9.94 1.15
N HIS A 37 2.85 -9.73 -0.16
CA HIS A 37 4.04 -10.06 -0.94
C HIS A 37 5.33 -9.39 -0.42
N SER A 38 5.20 -8.25 0.25
CA SER A 38 6.30 -7.43 0.78
C SER A 38 6.98 -8.03 2.02
N LEU A 39 6.34 -8.97 2.73
CA LEU A 39 6.86 -9.57 3.98
C LEU A 39 7.84 -10.74 3.76
N GLY A 40 8.46 -10.85 2.58
CA GLY A 40 9.37 -11.95 2.24
C GLY A 40 8.66 -13.30 1.99
N LEU A 41 7.34 -13.29 1.91
CA LEU A 41 6.47 -14.45 1.71
C LEU A 41 6.04 -14.62 0.26
N CYS A 42 6.82 -14.09 -0.68
CA CYS A 42 6.70 -14.28 -2.12
C CYS A 42 6.79 -15.76 -2.59
N TYR A 43 6.85 -16.75 -1.70
CA TYR A 43 6.97 -18.16 -2.07
C TYR A 43 5.57 -18.79 -2.17
N GLY A 44 5.15 -19.09 -3.40
CA GLY A 44 3.86 -19.73 -3.71
C GLY A 44 2.88 -18.83 -4.44
N GLU A 45 3.01 -17.51 -4.29
CA GLU A 45 2.09 -16.57 -4.94
C GLU A 45 2.57 -16.20 -6.35
N LYS A 46 1.65 -16.32 -7.31
CA LYS A 46 1.89 -16.06 -8.73
C LYS A 46 1.89 -14.57 -9.06
N TYR A 47 1.49 -13.69 -8.14
CA TYR A 47 1.28 -12.26 -8.40
C TYR A 47 2.11 -11.41 -7.44
N VAL A 48 2.62 -10.27 -7.90
CA VAL A 48 3.33 -9.25 -7.13
C VAL A 48 2.77 -7.89 -7.53
N SER A 49 2.24 -7.14 -6.57
CA SER A 49 1.79 -5.77 -6.80
C SER A 49 2.93 -4.78 -6.54
N VAL A 50 3.07 -3.79 -7.42
CA VAL A 50 4.08 -2.74 -7.35
C VAL A 50 3.41 -1.40 -7.59
N LEU A 51 3.61 -0.45 -6.68
CA LEU A 51 3.24 0.95 -6.88
C LEU A 51 4.47 1.71 -7.38
N LEU A 52 4.30 2.50 -8.44
CA LEU A 52 5.34 3.33 -9.05
C LEU A 52 4.84 4.77 -9.20
N VAL A 53 5.51 5.71 -8.53
CA VAL A 53 5.16 7.14 -8.57
C VAL A 53 6.19 7.90 -9.40
N ILE A 54 5.72 8.56 -10.45
CA ILE A 54 6.53 9.26 -11.45
C ILE A 54 6.10 10.73 -11.51
N ASP A 55 7.05 11.65 -11.60
CA ASP A 55 6.75 13.07 -11.81
C ASP A 55 6.46 13.36 -13.29
N GLY A 56 5.33 14.02 -13.58
CA GLY A 56 4.94 14.38 -14.94
C GLY A 56 4.55 13.19 -15.82
N PHE A 57 3.92 12.17 -15.24
CA PHE A 57 3.52 10.96 -15.96
C PHE A 57 2.24 11.18 -16.78
N GLN A 58 2.38 11.15 -18.10
CA GLN A 58 1.33 11.62 -19.03
C GLN A 58 0.16 10.65 -19.32
N PRO A 59 0.15 9.39 -18.86
CA PRO A 59 -1.10 8.64 -18.72
C PRO A 59 -1.89 8.96 -17.45
N LEU A 60 -1.31 9.73 -16.50
CA LEU A 60 -1.80 9.98 -15.14
C LEU A 60 -1.86 8.74 -14.23
N LEU A 61 -2.38 7.63 -14.73
CA LEU A 61 -2.42 6.33 -14.08
C LEU A 61 -2.48 5.23 -15.14
N LEU A 62 -1.56 4.27 -15.10
CA LEU A 62 -1.57 3.11 -15.98
C LEU A 62 -1.01 1.87 -15.30
N SER A 63 -1.65 0.74 -15.55
CA SER A 63 -1.24 -0.57 -15.04
C SER A 63 -0.47 -1.35 -16.10
N TYR A 64 0.68 -1.92 -15.73
CA TYR A 64 1.50 -2.78 -16.57
C TYR A 64 1.57 -4.18 -15.96
N ILE A 65 1.43 -5.21 -16.78
CA ILE A 65 1.63 -6.60 -16.36
C ILE A 65 2.90 -7.13 -17.02
N ARG A 66 3.79 -7.73 -16.22
CA ARG A 66 5.03 -8.38 -16.67
C ARG A 66 5.17 -9.75 -16.03
N VAL A 67 5.95 -10.63 -16.64
CA VAL A 67 6.28 -11.94 -16.07
C VAL A 67 7.77 -11.96 -15.73
N ILE A 68 8.12 -12.18 -14.47
CA ILE A 68 9.50 -12.30 -13.98
C ILE A 68 9.63 -13.62 -13.24
N ASN A 69 10.52 -14.51 -13.70
CA ASN A 69 10.75 -15.83 -13.10
C ASN A 69 9.45 -16.64 -12.86
N GLY A 70 8.50 -16.57 -13.80
CA GLY A 70 7.21 -17.25 -13.68
C GLY A 70 6.19 -16.60 -12.74
N LYS A 71 6.45 -15.37 -12.25
CA LYS A 71 5.52 -14.56 -11.46
C LYS A 71 5.01 -13.39 -12.27
N TYR A 72 3.72 -13.13 -12.21
CA TYR A 72 3.08 -11.93 -12.72
C TYR A 72 3.39 -10.75 -11.80
N VAL A 73 3.89 -9.67 -12.37
CA VAL A 73 4.17 -8.41 -11.67
C VAL A 73 3.22 -7.37 -12.25
N LEU A 74 2.31 -6.89 -11.41
CA LEU A 74 1.39 -5.80 -11.71
C LEU A 74 2.03 -4.50 -11.21
N ILE A 75 2.40 -3.61 -12.12
CA ILE A 75 2.97 -2.30 -11.80
C ILE A 75 1.91 -1.23 -12.06
N GLN A 76 1.45 -0.58 -11.00
CA GLN A 76 0.56 0.57 -11.04
C GLN A 76 1.41 1.83 -11.09
N ALA A 77 1.63 2.37 -12.30
CA ALA A 77 2.37 3.60 -12.52
C ALA A 77 1.42 4.80 -12.44
N VAL A 78 1.75 5.80 -11.62
CA VAL A 78 0.88 6.93 -11.34
C VAL A 78 1.67 8.25 -11.32
N ASP A 79 1.05 9.31 -11.82
CA ASP A 79 1.57 10.66 -11.71
C ASP A 79 1.56 11.11 -10.25
N LYS A 80 2.65 11.78 -9.84
CA LYS A 80 2.82 12.39 -8.52
C LYS A 80 1.56 13.12 -8.04
N LYS A 81 0.99 14.01 -8.87
CA LYS A 81 -0.13 14.87 -8.44
C LYS A 81 -1.36 14.04 -8.13
N ILE A 82 -1.62 13.02 -8.94
CA ILE A 82 -2.75 12.11 -8.75
C ILE A 82 -2.55 11.29 -7.47
N PHE A 83 -1.36 10.70 -7.30
CA PHE A 83 -1.09 9.87 -6.14
C PHE A 83 -1.12 10.66 -4.83
N GLU A 84 -0.46 11.82 -4.78
CA GLU A 84 -0.48 12.65 -3.58
C GLU A 84 -1.88 13.18 -3.26
N LYS A 85 -2.71 13.43 -4.27
CA LYS A 85 -4.11 13.81 -4.07
C LYS A 85 -4.92 12.63 -3.55
N ASP A 86 -4.69 11.41 -4.05
CA ASP A 86 -5.30 10.20 -3.48
C ASP A 86 -4.91 10.02 -2.00
N VAL A 87 -3.65 10.27 -1.64
CA VAL A 87 -3.19 10.20 -0.24
C VAL A 87 -3.81 11.27 0.65
N ARG A 88 -3.95 12.51 0.16
CA ARG A 88 -4.49 13.65 0.95
C ARG A 88 -6.00 13.71 1.03
N GLU A 89 -6.70 13.25 0.00
CA GLU A 89 -8.13 13.54 -0.19
C GLU A 89 -8.93 12.28 -0.58
N GLY A 90 -8.29 11.13 -0.77
CA GLY A 90 -8.95 9.92 -1.26
C GLY A 90 -9.52 10.10 -2.65
N PHE A 91 -8.82 10.87 -3.50
CA PHE A 91 -9.27 11.24 -4.84
C PHE A 91 -9.65 10.05 -5.74
N LEU A 92 -9.01 8.89 -5.57
CA LEU A 92 -9.33 7.64 -6.27
C LEU A 92 -10.07 6.66 -5.35
N GLY A 93 -10.76 7.18 -4.33
CA GLY A 93 -11.35 6.38 -3.26
C GLY A 93 -10.31 5.65 -2.42
N ASP A 94 -9.08 6.15 -2.34
CA ASP A 94 -7.93 5.51 -1.66
C ASP A 94 -7.38 4.25 -2.37
N ALA A 95 -7.81 3.95 -3.60
CA ALA A 95 -7.44 2.73 -4.31
C ALA A 95 -5.93 2.51 -4.44
N LEU A 96 -5.14 3.59 -4.55
CA LEU A 96 -3.69 3.51 -4.59
C LEU A 96 -3.08 3.80 -3.23
N ALA A 97 -3.61 4.81 -2.52
CA ALA A 97 -3.11 5.24 -1.22
C ALA A 97 -3.11 4.10 -0.19
N ILE A 98 -4.14 3.24 -0.19
CA ILE A 98 -4.28 2.10 0.72
C ILE A 98 -3.08 1.15 0.73
N ASN A 99 -2.29 1.10 -0.35
CA ASN A 99 -1.05 0.32 -0.42
C ASN A 99 0.01 0.79 0.59
N LEU A 100 -0.05 2.06 1.03
CA LEU A 100 0.83 2.60 2.08
C LEU A 100 0.29 2.33 3.49
N ALA A 101 -1.00 2.01 3.64
CA ALA A 101 -1.58 1.58 4.91
C ALA A 101 -1.34 0.09 5.18
N LEU A 102 -1.14 -0.69 4.12
CA LEU A 102 -0.72 -2.10 4.17
C LEU A 102 0.81 -2.22 4.26
N PRO A 103 1.35 -3.38 4.69
CA PRO A 103 2.77 -3.65 4.60
C PRO A 103 3.29 -3.49 3.17
N TYR A 104 4.41 -2.79 3.01
CA TYR A 104 5.10 -2.60 1.74
C TYR A 104 6.62 -2.62 1.92
N VAL A 105 7.35 -2.90 0.83
CA VAL A 105 8.82 -2.77 0.79
C VAL A 105 9.21 -1.73 -0.25
N PRO A 106 9.82 -0.60 0.17
CA PRO A 106 10.40 0.37 -0.77
C PRO A 106 11.51 -0.27 -1.60
N VAL A 107 11.39 -0.18 -2.93
CA VAL A 107 12.50 -0.47 -3.86
C VAL A 107 13.19 0.82 -4.33
N TYR A 108 12.50 1.96 -4.25
CA TYR A 108 13.07 3.30 -4.49
C TYR A 108 12.30 4.37 -3.70
N GLY A 109 12.96 5.48 -3.37
CA GLY A 109 12.27 6.66 -2.83
C GLY A 109 11.65 6.49 -1.44
N ARG A 110 12.26 5.70 -0.56
CA ARG A 110 11.78 5.40 0.80
C ARG A 110 11.23 6.63 1.55
N LYS A 111 12.02 7.71 1.63
CA LYS A 111 11.64 8.93 2.36
C LYS A 111 10.37 9.58 1.80
N TYR A 112 10.16 9.51 0.49
CA TYR A 112 8.96 10.02 -0.17
C TYR A 112 7.74 9.18 0.23
N LEU A 113 7.87 7.85 0.17
CA LEU A 113 6.79 6.93 0.53
C LEU A 113 6.42 7.02 2.03
N GLU A 114 7.41 7.03 2.93
CA GLU A 114 7.20 7.12 4.38
C GLU A 114 6.49 8.44 4.76
N LYS A 115 6.82 9.55 4.09
CA LYS A 115 6.12 10.83 4.29
C LYS A 115 4.63 10.72 3.93
N LEU A 116 4.32 10.08 2.79
CA LEU A 116 2.95 9.91 2.34
C LEU A 116 2.18 8.90 3.19
N GLU A 117 2.83 7.84 3.67
CA GLU A 117 2.27 6.88 4.61
C GLU A 117 1.82 7.55 5.91
N ILE A 118 2.68 8.39 6.50
CA ILE A 118 2.34 9.14 7.72
C ILE A 118 1.12 10.02 7.47
N MET A 119 1.12 10.78 6.37
CA MET A 119 0.00 11.65 5.99
C MET A 119 -1.30 10.87 5.81
N LEU A 120 -1.26 9.70 5.17
CA LEU A 120 -2.41 8.83 4.99
C LEU A 120 -2.98 8.36 6.33
N LYS A 121 -2.12 7.85 7.21
CA LYS A 121 -2.53 7.31 8.50
C LYS A 121 -3.16 8.37 9.39
N TYR A 122 -2.59 9.58 9.40
CA TYR A 122 -3.21 10.71 10.11
C TYR A 122 -4.58 11.06 9.54
N ARG A 123 -4.73 11.09 8.21
CA ARG A 123 -6.03 11.35 7.58
C ARG A 123 -7.05 10.27 7.94
N PHE A 124 -6.71 9.00 7.81
CA PHE A 124 -7.62 7.90 8.17
C PHE A 124 -8.06 7.97 9.62
N LEU A 125 -7.12 8.21 10.55
CA LEU A 125 -7.45 8.35 11.95
C LEU A 125 -8.40 9.52 12.19
N TYR A 126 -8.13 10.67 11.57
CA TYR A 126 -8.96 11.87 11.70
C TYR A 126 -10.37 11.65 11.13
N GLU A 127 -10.48 11.12 9.91
CA GLU A 127 -11.76 10.82 9.25
C GLU A 127 -12.59 9.84 10.10
N LEU A 128 -11.97 8.78 10.61
CA LEU A 128 -12.65 7.78 11.44
C LEU A 128 -13.11 8.35 12.78
N LEU A 129 -12.29 9.18 13.44
CA LEU A 129 -12.66 9.84 14.69
C LEU A 129 -13.81 10.82 14.49
N VAL A 130 -13.77 11.62 13.44
CA VAL A 130 -14.86 12.55 13.11
C VAL A 130 -16.15 11.78 12.86
N ASN A 131 -16.10 10.72 12.05
CA ASN A 131 -17.27 9.89 11.77
C ASN A 131 -17.82 9.26 13.06
N LEU A 132 -16.96 8.72 13.91
CA LEU A 132 -17.34 8.13 15.19
C LEU A 132 -18.05 9.13 16.12
N ILE A 133 -17.51 10.35 16.25
CA ILE A 133 -18.09 11.40 17.07
C ILE A 133 -19.44 11.85 16.52
N LEU A 134 -19.56 11.97 15.19
CA LEU A 134 -20.81 12.34 14.55
C LEU A 134 -21.89 11.26 14.67
N GLU A 135 -21.49 9.99 14.65
CA GLU A 135 -22.40 8.85 14.75
C GLU A 135 -22.84 8.58 16.20
N PHE A 136 -21.98 8.85 17.19
CA PHE A 136 -22.24 8.61 18.61
C PHE A 136 -21.83 9.80 19.50
N PRO A 137 -22.45 10.99 19.37
CA PRO A 137 -21.99 12.20 20.04
C PRO A 137 -21.97 12.07 21.57
N GLU A 138 -22.98 11.46 22.18
CA GLU A 138 -23.09 11.32 23.64
C GLU A 138 -22.16 10.27 24.23
N LEU A 139 -21.78 9.25 23.45
CA LEU A 139 -20.94 8.15 23.91
C LEU A 139 -19.47 8.37 23.57
N SER A 140 -19.16 9.22 22.58
CA SER A 140 -17.82 9.39 22.03
C SER A 140 -16.75 9.74 23.06
N SER A 141 -17.10 10.48 24.12
CA SER A 141 -16.19 10.83 25.21
C SER A 141 -15.84 9.65 26.13
N GLU A 142 -16.69 8.63 26.18
CA GLU A 142 -16.55 7.47 27.06
C GLU A 142 -15.88 6.28 26.36
N LEU A 143 -15.66 6.36 25.04
CA LEU A 143 -15.09 5.28 24.25
C LEU A 143 -13.58 5.18 24.43
N TYR A 144 -13.12 4.05 24.96
CA TYR A 144 -11.70 3.67 24.96
C TYR A 144 -11.41 2.70 23.80
N ILE A 145 -10.96 3.25 22.67
CA ILE A 145 -10.70 2.48 21.45
C ILE A 145 -9.20 2.24 21.29
N LYS A 146 -8.81 0.98 21.13
CA LYS A 146 -7.41 0.67 20.84
C LYS A 146 -7.03 1.12 19.41
N PRO A 147 -5.85 1.71 19.18
CA PRO A 147 -5.43 2.24 17.87
C PRO A 147 -5.54 1.24 16.71
N GLU A 148 -5.36 -0.05 16.97
CA GLU A 148 -5.38 -1.11 15.97
C GLU A 148 -6.76 -1.22 15.29
N TYR A 149 -7.85 -0.91 16.00
CA TYR A 149 -9.19 -0.95 15.42
C TYR A 149 -9.41 0.12 14.35
N PHE A 150 -8.74 1.27 14.44
CA PHE A 150 -8.81 2.29 13.38
C PHE A 150 -8.14 1.79 12.09
N VAL A 151 -7.05 1.04 12.20
CA VAL A 151 -6.39 0.42 11.04
C VAL A 151 -7.30 -0.64 10.43
N VAL A 152 -7.94 -1.47 11.26
CA VAL A 152 -8.91 -2.47 10.80
C VAL A 152 -10.02 -1.78 10.02
N GLU A 153 -10.69 -0.80 10.61
CA GLU A 153 -11.82 -0.12 9.97
C GLU A 153 -11.44 0.61 8.69
N ALA A 154 -10.29 1.30 8.68
CA ALA A 154 -9.76 1.91 7.47
C ALA A 154 -9.58 0.87 6.35
N LEU A 155 -8.97 -0.28 6.64
CA LEU A 155 -8.74 -1.31 5.64
C LEU A 155 -10.03 -2.01 5.19
N THR A 156 -10.93 -2.39 6.10
CA THR A 156 -12.19 -3.07 5.74
C THR A 156 -13.14 -2.18 4.97
N SER A 157 -13.27 -0.90 5.33
CA SER A 157 -14.14 0.03 4.60
C SER A 157 -13.72 0.19 3.13
N ARG A 158 -12.42 0.21 2.84
CA ARG A 158 -11.88 0.29 1.47
C ARG A 158 -11.94 -1.05 0.74
N ALA A 159 -11.68 -2.17 1.42
CA ALA A 159 -11.80 -3.50 0.83
C ALA A 159 -13.21 -3.80 0.28
N ARG A 160 -14.26 -3.21 0.89
CA ARG A 160 -15.65 -3.30 0.37
C ARG A 160 -15.83 -2.59 -0.97
N LEU A 161 -15.06 -1.53 -1.25
CA LEU A 161 -15.14 -0.74 -2.48
C LEU A 161 -14.25 -1.30 -3.59
N PHE A 162 -13.12 -1.93 -3.24
CA PHE A 162 -12.14 -2.45 -4.19
C PHE A 162 -11.91 -3.95 -3.98
N PRO A 163 -12.60 -4.81 -4.75
CA PRO A 163 -12.49 -6.27 -4.61
C PRO A 163 -11.05 -6.81 -4.72
N LEU A 164 -10.19 -6.12 -5.46
CA LEU A 164 -8.78 -6.49 -5.63
C LEU A 164 -7.98 -6.41 -4.32
N LEU A 165 -8.42 -5.62 -3.34
CA LEU A 165 -7.75 -5.47 -2.04
C LEU A 165 -8.20 -6.50 -1.00
N ILE A 166 -9.29 -7.23 -1.26
CA ILE A 166 -9.89 -8.16 -0.28
C ILE A 166 -8.87 -9.21 0.16
N TYR A 167 -8.07 -9.72 -0.77
CA TYR A 167 -7.07 -10.74 -0.48
C TYR A 167 -5.99 -10.20 0.47
N ASP A 168 -5.39 -9.06 0.13
CA ASP A 168 -4.33 -8.44 0.94
C ASP A 168 -4.83 -8.03 2.32
N VAL A 169 -6.04 -7.44 2.39
CA VAL A 169 -6.65 -7.03 3.66
C VAL A 169 -7.00 -8.25 4.50
N SER A 170 -7.63 -9.29 3.93
CA SER A 170 -7.96 -10.52 4.66
C SER A 170 -6.72 -11.22 5.22
N ASN A 171 -5.64 -11.30 4.44
CA ASN A 171 -4.38 -11.88 4.90
C ASN A 171 -3.71 -11.04 6.00
N PHE A 172 -3.72 -9.71 5.86
CA PHE A 172 -3.19 -8.81 6.88
C PHE A 172 -3.94 -8.98 8.22
N LEU A 173 -5.27 -8.95 8.17
CA LEU A 173 -6.11 -9.11 9.35
C LEU A 173 -5.93 -10.51 9.96
N SER A 174 -6.05 -11.58 9.18
CA SER A 174 -5.97 -12.96 9.69
C SER A 174 -4.65 -13.30 10.37
N LYS A 175 -3.53 -12.67 9.99
CA LYS A 175 -2.25 -12.89 10.65
C LYS A 175 -2.07 -12.06 11.91
N ASN A 176 -2.43 -10.77 11.88
CA ASN A 176 -2.34 -9.91 13.07
C ASN A 176 -3.28 -10.37 14.18
N PHE A 177 -4.44 -10.96 13.84
CA PHE A 177 -5.34 -11.57 14.83
C PHE A 177 -4.95 -13.00 15.25
N ARG A 178 -4.06 -13.68 14.51
CA ARG A 178 -3.51 -14.99 14.92
C ARG A 178 -2.30 -14.84 15.85
N ASP A 179 -1.56 -13.75 15.70
CA ASP A 179 -0.44 -13.39 16.57
C ASP A 179 -0.93 -12.62 17.82
N GLU A 180 -2.10 -12.97 18.39
CA GLU A 180 -2.50 -12.61 19.75
C GLU A 180 -1.57 -13.26 20.79
N LYS A 181 -0.30 -12.85 20.75
CA LYS A 181 0.58 -12.66 21.90
C LYS A 181 0.83 -11.16 22.05
N PHE A 182 -0.24 -10.38 22.14
CA PHE A 182 -0.16 -9.02 22.66
C PHE A 182 -0.31 -9.09 24.18
N LYS A 183 0.81 -9.36 24.86
CA LYS A 183 1.05 -9.00 26.26
C LYS A 183 1.93 -7.76 26.29
#